data_AF-A0AAU9KD24-F1
#
_entry.id   AF-A0AAU9KD24-F1
#
_cell.length_a   1.000
_cell.length_b   1.000
_cell.length_c   1.000
_cell.angle_alpha   90.00
_cell.angle_beta   90.00
_cell.angle_gamma   90.00
#
_symmetry.space_group_name_H-M   'P 1'
#
loop_
_entity.id
_entity.type
_entity.pdbx_description
1 polymer ?
#
loop_
_entity_poly.entity_id
_entity_poly.type
_entity_poly.pdbx_seq_one_letter_code
_entity_poly.pdbx_strand_id
1 'polypeptide(L)'
;MNSEKAAFKMSDWYKDENKFIVSKCLILRHEHIDIHDVMSLWLYSMYLPKPKISKNHEITYHFTSMSSSPQISLSIIESSEFISQIVFSSIILFYDPEKPESCNWLAAILQNSNLLKSKRKCLIVALTKNYEVFGKELAALYRIKFSIVDPKSKISINEQCFNFCKNCAISENNWKRKRFCIFLRASLKSYKIYFTLQKEFADEFLGLYVVPNLAQSYIVHKNLLDAEEKLEHYKKYQESHHSRKEIRTGIFKTEDAIEYYESLIKKCQKDYKDNLKEKRIGNSGFAYATFRTTESAARAKRHLMEMKKMLNWVVRTAPAPEEIKWENMEEDYEVLKWQRWLLMIFFIILFFIFVTPAGFLYLVKEGLSSFNGEQFVHGLFKDNFPTLVLLFFQAVIVNYSVWYIVQKEQRVHLSVETTSRLVKYLLFMGFYIFLLQALGSQTLIQLTLEGFWGSWGMRLPIAITQTGVFFTIFIINQAFLANGFDLLQPIIIIVTKFRLSFAETEKEKLLAQEALSFDYAYEFALSLNSLLIVCATQ
;
A
#
# COMPACT_ATOMS: atom_id res chain seq x y z
N MET A 1 -21.61 -0.56 -24.56
CA MET A 1 -20.30 -0.30 -25.19
C MET A 1 -19.22 -0.58 -24.16
N ASN A 2 -18.38 -1.57 -24.46
CA ASN A 2 -17.61 -2.45 -23.56
C ASN A 2 -16.93 -1.80 -22.34
N SER A 3 -17.37 -2.18 -21.14
CA SER A 3 -16.67 -1.98 -19.87
C SER A 3 -15.31 -2.68 -19.86
N GLU A 4 -15.19 -3.82 -20.55
CA GLU A 4 -13.90 -4.48 -20.82
C GLU A 4 -12.97 -3.55 -21.61
N LYS A 5 -13.43 -2.84 -22.65
CA LYS A 5 -12.56 -1.89 -23.37
C LYS A 5 -12.16 -0.69 -22.52
N ALA A 6 -12.92 -0.35 -21.47
CA ALA A 6 -12.59 0.74 -20.56
C ALA A 6 -11.65 0.30 -19.43
N ALA A 7 -11.86 -0.86 -18.83
CA ALA A 7 -10.94 -1.46 -17.85
C ALA A 7 -9.62 -1.88 -18.51
N PHE A 8 -9.69 -2.43 -19.73
CA PHE A 8 -8.55 -2.75 -20.59
C PHE A 8 -7.86 -1.46 -21.07
N LYS A 9 -8.60 -0.40 -21.43
CA LYS A 9 -7.97 0.93 -21.65
C LYS A 9 -7.37 1.52 -20.39
N MET A 10 -7.98 1.36 -19.21
CA MET A 10 -7.43 1.91 -17.97
C MET A 10 -6.19 1.13 -17.55
N SER A 11 -6.17 -0.19 -17.75
CA SER A 11 -5.01 -1.07 -17.52
C SER A 11 -3.92 -0.92 -18.57
N ASP A 12 -4.26 -0.67 -19.84
CA ASP A 12 -3.30 -0.43 -20.93
C ASP A 12 -2.73 0.98 -20.86
N TRP A 13 -3.55 1.98 -20.53
CA TRP A 13 -3.07 3.31 -20.14
C TRP A 13 -2.18 3.20 -18.89
N TYR A 14 -2.45 2.25 -17.99
CA TYR A 14 -1.57 1.89 -16.86
C TYR A 14 -0.30 1.13 -17.26
N LYS A 15 -0.35 0.22 -18.24
CA LYS A 15 0.76 -0.65 -18.64
C LYS A 15 1.73 0.04 -19.59
N ASP A 16 1.23 0.93 -20.45
CA ASP A 16 2.04 1.61 -21.47
C ASP A 16 2.67 2.92 -20.96
N GLU A 17 2.00 3.67 -20.05
CA GLU A 17 2.57 4.92 -19.50
C GLU A 17 3.35 4.73 -18.18
N ASN A 18 3.25 3.60 -17.46
CA ASN A 18 3.94 3.39 -16.17
C ASN A 18 5.07 2.36 -16.17
N LYS A 19 5.42 1.73 -17.30
CA LYS A 19 6.72 1.03 -17.33
C LYS A 19 7.87 2.01 -17.22
N PHE A 20 7.70 3.27 -17.63
CA PHE A 20 8.75 4.29 -17.58
C PHE A 20 8.20 5.66 -17.15
N ILE A 21 8.69 6.24 -16.04
CA ILE A 21 8.51 7.66 -15.72
C ILE A 21 9.27 8.46 -16.78
N VAL A 22 8.62 8.88 -17.87
CA VAL A 22 9.22 9.76 -18.88
C VAL A 22 9.25 11.18 -18.34
N SER A 23 10.47 11.71 -18.12
CA SER A 23 10.70 13.06 -17.60
C SER A 23 11.66 13.82 -18.52
N LYS A 24 11.25 15.03 -18.93
CA LYS A 24 12.03 15.89 -19.85
C LYS A 24 12.82 16.93 -19.07
N CYS A 25 14.13 16.78 -19.03
CA CYS A 25 15.03 17.73 -18.36
C CYS A 25 15.64 18.68 -19.39
N LEU A 26 15.52 19.98 -19.17
CA LEU A 26 16.23 20.99 -19.98
C LEU A 26 17.53 21.37 -19.28
N ILE A 27 18.64 21.29 -20.02
CA ILE A 27 19.92 21.86 -19.61
C ILE A 27 20.17 23.08 -20.48
N LEU A 28 20.26 24.24 -19.83
CA LEU A 28 20.66 25.48 -20.48
C LEU A 28 22.11 25.80 -20.15
N ARG A 29 22.89 26.15 -21.18
CA ARG A 29 24.27 26.64 -21.05
C ARG A 29 24.56 27.79 -22.00
N HIS A 30 25.57 28.57 -21.67
CA HIS A 30 26.19 29.53 -22.58
C HIS A 30 27.14 28.82 -23.57
N GLU A 31 27.24 29.31 -24.80
CA GLU A 31 28.01 28.69 -25.91
C GLU A 31 29.51 28.52 -25.60
N HIS A 32 30.08 29.41 -24.79
CA HIS A 32 31.50 29.38 -24.39
C HIS A 32 31.83 28.48 -23.18
N ILE A 33 30.86 27.68 -22.71
CA ILE A 33 31.09 26.68 -21.65
C ILE A 33 31.23 25.32 -22.32
N ASP A 34 32.45 24.77 -22.39
CA ASP A 34 32.69 23.41 -22.89
C ASP A 34 32.24 22.38 -21.84
N ILE A 35 30.95 22.06 -21.86
CA ILE A 35 30.33 21.03 -21.00
C ILE A 35 30.59 19.63 -21.59
N HIS A 36 31.35 19.49 -22.69
CA HIS A 36 31.58 18.20 -23.33
C HIS A 36 32.24 17.18 -22.36
N ASP A 37 33.09 17.65 -21.44
CA ASP A 37 33.69 16.84 -20.37
C ASP A 37 32.71 16.56 -19.21
N VAL A 38 31.87 17.53 -18.84
CA VAL A 38 30.88 17.38 -17.76
C VAL A 38 29.74 16.45 -18.19
N MET A 39 29.22 16.61 -19.41
CA MET A 39 28.21 15.73 -20.01
C MET A 39 28.79 14.35 -20.27
N SER A 40 30.02 14.23 -20.79
CA SER A 40 30.65 12.91 -20.94
C SER A 40 30.86 12.23 -19.58
N LEU A 41 31.30 12.93 -18.52
CA LEU A 41 31.38 12.39 -17.16
C LEU A 41 30.02 12.04 -16.55
N TRP A 42 28.98 12.83 -16.85
CA TRP A 42 27.58 12.54 -16.44
C TRP A 42 27.05 11.29 -17.15
N LEU A 43 27.36 11.14 -18.44
CA LEU A 43 26.95 10.03 -19.32
C LEU A 43 27.77 8.74 -19.10
N TYR A 44 29.07 8.84 -18.81
CA TYR A 44 29.94 7.69 -18.47
C TYR A 44 29.67 7.12 -17.07
N SER A 45 28.76 7.76 -16.30
CA SER A 45 28.34 7.23 -15.01
C SER A 45 27.36 6.08 -15.08
N MET A 46 26.73 5.84 -16.23
CA MET A 46 25.72 4.80 -16.41
C MET A 46 25.76 4.26 -17.83
N TYR A 47 25.68 2.94 -18.00
CA TYR A 47 25.59 2.29 -19.32
C TYR A 47 24.39 2.86 -20.10
N LEU A 48 24.66 3.74 -21.06
CA LEU A 48 23.68 4.46 -21.87
C LEU A 48 23.93 4.21 -23.36
N PRO A 49 22.89 4.08 -24.21
CA PRO A 49 23.06 4.04 -25.66
C PRO A 49 23.53 5.41 -26.21
N LYS A 50 24.24 5.39 -27.36
CA LYS A 50 24.82 6.57 -28.01
C LYS A 50 23.78 7.67 -28.28
N PRO A 51 24.12 8.97 -28.14
CA PRO A 51 23.21 10.08 -28.43
C PRO A 51 22.77 10.09 -29.91
N LYS A 52 21.50 10.45 -30.14
CA LYS A 52 21.00 10.78 -31.48
C LYS A 52 21.10 12.29 -31.67
N ILE A 53 21.81 12.72 -32.70
CA ILE A 53 21.99 14.14 -33.05
C ILE A 53 20.81 14.54 -33.96
N SER A 54 20.02 15.53 -33.54
CA SER A 54 18.97 16.15 -34.37
C SER A 54 19.58 17.23 -35.27
N LYS A 55 18.98 17.51 -36.43
CA LYS A 55 19.50 18.46 -37.44
C LYS A 55 19.59 19.92 -36.95
N ASN A 56 19.03 20.25 -35.77
CA ASN A 56 18.90 21.64 -35.27
C ASN A 56 19.86 22.00 -34.11
N HIS A 57 21.04 21.38 -34.02
CA HIS A 57 21.99 21.60 -32.89
C HIS A 57 21.42 21.18 -31.50
N GLU A 58 20.40 20.32 -31.49
CA GLU A 58 19.85 19.73 -30.27
C GLU A 58 20.48 18.36 -30.03
N ILE A 59 21.07 18.17 -28.84
CA ILE A 59 21.55 16.87 -28.40
C ILE A 59 20.53 16.30 -27.40
N THR A 60 19.90 15.19 -27.78
CA THR A 60 18.93 14.48 -26.93
C THR A 60 19.52 13.19 -26.40
N TYR A 61 19.57 13.05 -25.08
CA TYR A 61 19.97 11.82 -24.40
C TYR A 61 18.75 11.11 -23.82
N HIS A 62 18.59 9.81 -24.10
CA HIS A 62 17.55 8.98 -23.51
C HIS A 62 18.15 8.02 -22.48
N PHE A 63 17.70 8.14 -21.23
CA PHE A 63 18.06 7.27 -20.13
C PHE A 63 16.86 6.44 -19.69
N THR A 64 17.08 5.20 -19.24
CA THR A 64 16.10 4.33 -18.57
C THR A 64 16.78 3.62 -17.39
N SER A 65 16.42 3.97 -16.16
CA SER A 65 16.94 3.29 -14.95
C SER A 65 16.29 1.92 -14.78
N MET A 66 17.10 0.87 -14.65
CA MET A 66 16.62 -0.50 -14.40
C MET A 66 16.40 -0.84 -12.91
N SER A 67 16.85 -0.01 -11.96
CA SER A 67 17.03 -0.43 -10.55
C SER A 67 16.00 0.08 -9.53
N SER A 68 14.99 0.85 -9.95
CA SER A 68 13.90 1.25 -9.04
C SER A 68 12.56 1.10 -9.73
N SER A 69 11.58 0.51 -9.03
CA SER A 69 10.17 0.59 -9.41
C SER A 69 9.57 1.90 -8.88
N PRO A 70 8.89 2.71 -9.72
CA PRO A 70 8.76 2.60 -11.18
C PRO A 70 10.07 2.95 -11.93
N GLN A 71 10.35 2.27 -13.06
CA GLN A 71 11.55 2.55 -13.87
C GLN A 71 11.45 4.00 -14.39
N ILE A 72 12.54 4.76 -14.33
CA ILE A 72 12.54 6.19 -14.73
C ILE A 72 13.22 6.34 -16.07
N SER A 73 12.55 6.93 -17.05
CA SER A 73 13.16 7.38 -18.29
C SER A 73 13.37 8.90 -18.31
N LEU A 74 14.63 9.33 -18.36
CA LEU A 74 14.99 10.75 -18.44
C LEU A 74 15.38 11.07 -19.87
N SER A 75 14.67 11.99 -20.52
CA SER A 75 15.12 12.61 -21.77
C SER A 75 15.75 13.96 -21.46
N ILE A 76 17.07 14.06 -21.62
CA ILE A 76 17.81 15.30 -21.41
C ILE A 76 17.92 16.01 -22.75
N ILE A 77 17.48 17.26 -22.77
CA ILE A 77 17.57 18.16 -23.93
C ILE A 77 18.55 19.26 -23.55
N GLU A 78 19.61 19.38 -24.33
CA GLU A 78 20.60 20.46 -24.20
C GLU A 78 20.29 21.56 -25.22
N SER A 79 20.23 22.81 -24.76
CA SER A 79 20.01 23.96 -25.64
C SER A 79 20.66 25.23 -25.06
N SER A 80 21.03 26.18 -25.93
CA SER A 80 21.48 27.52 -25.52
C SER A 80 20.31 28.47 -25.24
N GLU A 81 19.12 28.16 -25.78
CA GLU A 81 17.91 29.00 -25.67
C GLU A 81 16.75 28.27 -24.98
N PHE A 82 15.86 29.05 -24.34
CA PHE A 82 14.70 28.48 -23.68
C PHE A 82 13.59 28.13 -24.69
N ILE A 83 13.27 26.84 -24.80
CA ILE A 83 12.23 26.32 -25.70
C ILE A 83 10.86 26.45 -25.03
N SER A 84 10.10 27.50 -25.35
CA SER A 84 8.79 27.76 -24.74
C SER A 84 7.68 26.75 -25.11
N GLN A 85 7.88 25.96 -26.16
CA GLN A 85 6.88 25.03 -26.69
C GLN A 85 6.83 23.68 -25.94
N ILE A 86 7.86 23.35 -25.14
CA ILE A 86 7.96 22.06 -24.44
C ILE A 86 7.80 22.28 -22.93
N VAL A 87 6.97 21.45 -22.29
CA VAL A 87 6.86 21.42 -20.82
C VAL A 87 7.98 20.54 -20.25
N PHE A 88 8.87 21.14 -19.45
CA PHE A 88 9.99 20.45 -18.82
C PHE A 88 9.72 20.12 -17.34
N SER A 89 10.16 18.94 -16.91
CA SER A 89 10.03 18.46 -15.53
C SER A 89 11.03 19.12 -14.57
N SER A 90 12.20 19.47 -15.09
CA SER A 90 13.26 20.17 -14.38
C SER A 90 14.12 20.97 -15.36
N ILE A 91 14.63 22.10 -14.90
CA ILE A 91 15.50 22.99 -15.65
C ILE A 91 16.80 23.16 -14.85
N ILE A 92 17.93 22.88 -15.47
CA ILE A 92 19.27 23.11 -14.89
C ILE A 92 19.94 24.22 -15.69
N LEU A 93 20.41 25.25 -14.99
CA LEU A 93 21.14 26.38 -15.55
C LEU A 93 22.62 26.24 -15.16
N PHE A 94 23.49 26.00 -16.12
CA PHE A 94 24.94 26.02 -15.89
C PHE A 94 25.53 27.39 -16.22
N TYR A 95 26.35 27.91 -15.31
CA TYR A 95 27.16 29.10 -15.56
C TYR A 95 28.55 28.92 -14.97
N ASP A 96 29.52 29.63 -15.55
CA ASP A 96 30.91 29.61 -15.14
C ASP A 96 31.26 30.97 -14.51
N PRO A 97 31.44 31.06 -13.18
CA PRO A 97 31.63 32.35 -12.53
C PRO A 97 32.97 33.01 -12.88
N GLU A 98 33.93 32.28 -13.47
CA GLU A 98 35.19 32.86 -13.96
C GLU A 98 35.01 33.68 -15.24
N LYS A 99 33.90 33.45 -15.98
CA LYS A 99 33.59 34.15 -17.24
C LYS A 99 32.42 35.13 -17.05
N PRO A 100 32.65 36.46 -17.15
CA PRO A 100 31.61 37.47 -16.90
C PRO A 100 30.46 37.41 -17.91
N GLU A 101 30.71 36.94 -19.13
CA GLU A 101 29.69 36.75 -20.17
C GLU A 101 28.63 35.73 -19.76
N SER A 102 29.01 34.65 -19.06
CA SER A 102 28.09 33.62 -18.61
C SER A 102 27.19 34.11 -17.46
N CYS A 103 27.73 34.99 -16.61
CA CYS A 103 26.98 35.64 -15.52
C CYS A 103 25.92 36.60 -16.07
N ASN A 104 26.25 37.37 -17.10
CA ASN A 104 25.31 38.27 -17.77
C ASN A 104 24.20 37.49 -18.50
N TRP A 105 24.55 36.40 -19.16
CA TRP A 105 23.61 35.48 -19.78
C TRP A 105 22.63 34.87 -18.75
N LEU A 106 23.14 34.41 -17.60
CA LEU A 106 22.30 33.87 -16.53
C LEU A 106 21.29 34.91 -16.04
N ALA A 107 21.72 36.17 -15.86
CA ALA A 107 20.85 37.26 -15.44
C ALA A 107 19.76 37.54 -16.50
N ALA A 108 20.12 37.53 -17.78
CA ALA A 108 19.18 37.74 -18.89
C ALA A 108 18.14 36.61 -19.01
N ILE A 109 18.54 35.35 -18.84
CA ILE A 109 17.62 34.20 -18.87
C ILE A 109 16.66 34.21 -17.69
N LEU A 110 17.13 34.58 -16.49
CA LEU A 110 16.28 34.64 -15.30
C LEU A 110 15.24 35.76 -15.36
N GLN A 111 15.46 36.80 -16.17
CA GLN A 111 14.46 37.84 -16.46
C GLN A 111 13.33 37.34 -17.39
N ASN A 112 13.48 36.19 -18.04
CA ASN A 112 12.46 35.65 -18.94
C ASN A 112 11.22 35.17 -18.16
N SER A 113 10.07 35.78 -18.42
CA SER A 113 8.81 35.56 -17.70
C SER A 113 8.29 34.11 -17.75
N ASN A 114 8.66 33.35 -18.79
CA ASN A 114 8.22 31.97 -18.95
C ASN A 114 8.97 30.99 -18.04
N LEU A 115 10.24 31.27 -17.75
CA LEU A 115 11.06 30.48 -16.81
C LEU A 115 10.57 30.69 -15.36
N LEU A 116 10.16 31.92 -15.05
CA LEU A 116 9.60 32.33 -13.76
C LEU A 116 8.26 31.67 -13.41
N LYS A 117 7.55 31.03 -14.34
CA LYS A 117 6.36 30.21 -14.01
C LYS A 117 6.75 28.86 -13.38
N SER A 118 8.00 28.40 -13.54
CA SER A 118 8.52 27.11 -13.09
C SER A 118 9.49 27.20 -11.89
N LYS A 119 9.33 28.21 -11.02
CA LYS A 119 10.34 28.54 -9.97
C LYS A 119 10.75 27.38 -9.06
N ARG A 120 9.85 26.41 -8.81
CA ARG A 120 10.09 25.26 -7.91
C ARG A 120 10.85 24.10 -8.54
N LYS A 121 11.12 24.14 -9.85
CA LYS A 121 11.73 23.05 -10.64
C LYS A 121 13.04 23.47 -11.33
N CYS A 122 13.59 24.61 -10.94
CA CYS A 122 14.84 25.15 -11.48
C CYS A 122 16.00 24.93 -10.49
N LEU A 123 17.19 24.61 -11.02
CA LEU A 123 18.45 24.52 -10.28
C LEU A 123 19.51 25.36 -11.00
N ILE A 124 20.15 26.27 -10.27
CA ILE A 124 21.31 27.04 -10.75
C ILE A 124 22.56 26.30 -10.29
N VAL A 125 23.46 25.99 -11.22
CA VAL A 125 24.69 25.24 -10.97
C VAL A 125 25.90 26.07 -11.37
N ALA A 126 26.79 26.31 -10.41
CA ALA A 126 28.10 26.92 -10.65
C ALA A 126 29.17 25.83 -10.88
N LEU A 127 30.04 26.04 -11.88
CA LEU A 127 31.09 25.09 -12.27
C LEU A 127 32.41 25.21 -11.48
N THR A 128 32.59 26.21 -10.64
CA THR A 128 33.84 26.36 -9.85
C THR A 128 33.56 26.74 -8.40
N LYS A 129 34.41 26.25 -7.49
CA LYS A 129 34.24 26.40 -6.03
C LYS A 129 34.55 27.81 -5.52
N ASN A 130 35.21 28.65 -6.33
CA ASN A 130 35.83 29.88 -5.83
C ASN A 130 34.89 31.11 -5.80
N TYR A 131 33.68 31.01 -6.36
CA TYR A 131 32.77 32.15 -6.49
C TYR A 131 31.31 31.76 -6.21
N GLU A 132 30.96 31.64 -4.93
CA GLU A 132 29.62 31.26 -4.49
C GLU A 132 28.62 32.44 -4.41
N VAL A 133 29.12 33.67 -4.28
CA VAL A 133 28.32 34.83 -3.85
C VAL A 133 27.25 35.21 -4.88
N PHE A 134 27.65 35.38 -6.14
CA PHE A 134 26.76 35.82 -7.23
C PHE A 134 25.59 34.85 -7.48
N GLY A 135 25.87 33.55 -7.53
CA GLY A 135 24.84 32.54 -7.79
C GLY A 135 23.87 32.36 -6.61
N LYS A 136 24.36 32.45 -5.37
CA LYS A 136 23.54 32.39 -4.17
C LYS A 136 22.59 33.60 -4.06
N GLU A 137 23.08 34.80 -4.39
CA GLU A 137 22.27 36.02 -4.39
C GLU A 137 21.15 35.97 -5.43
N LEU A 138 21.46 35.58 -6.68
CA LEU A 138 20.45 35.40 -7.73
C LEU A 138 19.44 34.30 -7.38
N ALA A 139 19.90 33.18 -6.83
CA ALA A 139 19.03 32.10 -6.39
C ALA A 139 18.09 32.56 -5.26
N ALA A 140 18.58 33.37 -4.31
CA ALA A 140 17.77 33.94 -3.24
C ALA A 140 16.72 34.94 -3.76
N LEU A 141 17.11 35.83 -4.69
CA LEU A 141 16.21 36.81 -5.31
C LEU A 141 15.04 36.13 -6.03
N TYR A 142 15.32 35.06 -6.79
CA TYR A 142 14.30 34.36 -7.58
C TYR A 142 13.66 33.15 -6.87
N ARG A 143 14.07 32.83 -5.63
CA ARG A 143 13.66 31.65 -4.84
C ARG A 143 13.92 30.32 -5.55
N ILE A 144 15.09 30.20 -6.18
CA ILE A 144 15.55 29.02 -6.93
C ILE A 144 16.59 28.26 -6.09
N LYS A 145 16.78 26.95 -6.30
CA LYS A 145 17.85 26.20 -5.64
C LYS A 145 19.19 26.48 -6.30
N PHE A 146 20.26 26.58 -5.50
CA PHE A 146 21.63 26.76 -5.95
C PHE A 146 22.49 25.58 -5.51
N SER A 147 23.37 25.10 -6.39
CA SER A 147 24.35 24.09 -6.06
C SER A 147 25.68 24.33 -6.78
N ILE A 148 26.77 23.78 -6.23
CA ILE A 148 28.12 23.96 -6.75
C ILE A 148 28.63 22.59 -7.17
N VAL A 149 29.00 22.48 -8.43
CA VAL A 149 29.44 21.23 -9.03
C VAL A 149 30.87 21.39 -9.51
N ASP A 150 31.71 20.45 -9.10
CA ASP A 150 33.07 20.36 -9.61
C ASP A 150 33.04 19.58 -10.94
N PRO A 151 33.42 20.21 -12.08
CA PRO A 151 33.28 19.63 -13.42
C PRO A 151 34.12 18.36 -13.59
N LYS A 152 35.15 18.18 -12.75
CA LYS A 152 36.02 16.99 -12.76
C LYS A 152 35.54 15.88 -11.81
N SER A 153 34.58 16.16 -10.92
CA SER A 153 34.09 15.20 -9.92
C SER A 153 32.77 14.56 -10.31
N LYS A 154 32.83 13.30 -10.74
CA LYS A 154 31.66 12.46 -11.07
C LYS A 154 30.62 12.37 -9.95
N ILE A 155 31.07 12.32 -8.70
CA ILE A 155 30.20 12.17 -7.51
C ILE A 155 29.36 13.43 -7.32
N SER A 156 29.98 14.61 -7.46
CA SER A 156 29.32 15.90 -7.29
C SER A 156 28.20 16.13 -8.30
N ILE A 157 28.44 15.78 -9.57
CA ILE A 157 27.44 15.95 -10.64
C ILE A 157 26.25 14.99 -10.42
N ASN A 158 26.51 13.73 -10.02
CA ASN A 158 25.44 12.76 -9.77
C ASN A 158 24.62 13.09 -8.53
N GLU A 159 25.26 13.47 -7.43
CA GLU A 159 24.56 13.73 -6.17
C GLU A 159 23.68 14.99 -6.24
N GLN A 160 24.08 16.00 -7.01
CA GLN A 160 23.37 17.27 -7.07
C GLN A 160 22.41 17.36 -8.26
N CYS A 161 22.89 17.15 -9.49
CA CYS A 161 22.10 17.36 -10.70
C CYS A 161 21.14 16.19 -10.97
N PHE A 162 21.63 14.94 -10.88
CA PHE A 162 20.80 13.76 -11.17
C PHE A 162 19.75 13.54 -10.09
N ASN A 163 20.11 13.62 -8.80
CA ASN A 163 19.13 13.50 -7.73
C ASN A 163 18.09 14.63 -7.78
N PHE A 164 18.47 15.85 -8.17
CA PHE A 164 17.50 16.93 -8.37
C PHE A 164 16.49 16.61 -9.48
N CYS A 165 16.96 16.19 -10.66
CA CYS A 165 16.09 15.77 -11.77
C CYS A 165 15.21 14.58 -11.37
N LYS A 166 15.79 13.56 -10.73
CA LYS A 166 15.07 12.38 -10.23
C LYS A 166 13.99 12.77 -9.22
N ASN A 167 14.31 13.65 -8.26
CA ASN A 167 13.35 14.12 -7.27
C ASN A 167 12.23 14.97 -7.89
N CYS A 168 12.55 15.80 -8.90
CA CYS A 168 11.55 16.56 -9.64
C CYS A 168 10.64 15.62 -10.45
N ALA A 169 11.20 14.64 -11.16
CA ALA A 169 10.47 13.61 -11.90
C ALA A 169 9.56 12.79 -10.98
N ILE A 170 10.06 12.33 -9.83
CA ILE A 170 9.27 11.63 -8.80
C ILE A 170 8.18 12.55 -8.24
N SER A 171 8.46 13.85 -8.04
CA SER A 171 7.47 14.79 -7.52
C SER A 171 6.32 15.09 -8.48
N GLU A 172 6.59 15.06 -9.80
CA GLU A 172 5.57 15.19 -10.85
C GLU A 172 4.80 13.89 -11.10
N ASN A 173 5.48 12.74 -11.05
CA ASN A 173 4.89 11.43 -11.33
C ASN A 173 4.44 10.66 -10.09
N ASN A 174 4.55 11.23 -8.90
CA ASN A 174 3.92 10.68 -7.71
C ASN A 174 2.40 10.60 -7.92
N TRP A 175 1.91 9.42 -8.29
CA TRP A 175 0.49 9.07 -8.39
C TRP A 175 -0.27 9.41 -7.09
N LYS A 176 0.43 9.38 -5.94
CA LYS A 176 -0.05 9.87 -4.64
C LYS A 176 -0.57 11.31 -4.66
N ARG A 177 -0.14 12.15 -5.61
CA ARG A 177 -0.62 13.52 -5.83
C ARG A 177 -1.65 13.66 -6.96
N LYS A 178 -1.81 12.66 -7.83
CA LYS A 178 -2.74 12.68 -8.97
C LYS A 178 -4.15 12.22 -8.54
N ARG A 179 -4.76 12.93 -7.58
CA ARG A 179 -6.15 12.74 -7.12
C ARG A 179 -7.15 13.30 -8.15
N PHE A 180 -7.09 12.83 -9.38
CA PHE A 180 -8.00 13.23 -10.45
C PHE A 180 -9.35 12.51 -10.39
N CYS A 181 -9.44 11.47 -9.54
CA CYS A 181 -10.58 10.58 -9.50
C CYS A 181 -11.31 10.67 -8.16
N ILE A 182 -12.63 10.75 -8.23
CA ILE A 182 -13.54 10.72 -7.09
C ILE A 182 -14.27 9.38 -7.12
N PHE A 183 -14.27 8.69 -5.99
CA PHE A 183 -15.09 7.51 -5.77
C PHE A 183 -16.47 7.93 -5.28
N LEU A 184 -17.48 7.43 -5.96
CA LEU A 184 -18.89 7.69 -5.70
C LEU A 184 -19.58 6.37 -5.45
N ARG A 185 -20.30 6.28 -4.33
CA ARG A 185 -21.29 5.23 -4.09
C ARG A 185 -22.67 5.85 -4.13
N ALA A 186 -23.50 5.40 -5.05
CA ALA A 186 -24.84 5.92 -5.26
C ALA A 186 -25.86 4.79 -5.40
N SER A 187 -27.00 4.95 -4.74
CA SER A 187 -28.18 4.12 -4.98
C SER A 187 -28.72 4.40 -6.39
N LEU A 188 -28.57 3.41 -7.28
CA LEU A 188 -29.25 3.11 -8.57
C LEU A 188 -29.47 4.23 -9.63
N LYS A 189 -29.22 5.52 -9.37
CA LYS A 189 -29.50 6.64 -10.29
C LYS A 189 -28.23 7.33 -10.83
N SER A 190 -27.31 6.54 -11.39
CA SER A 190 -26.00 7.04 -11.88
C SER A 190 -26.09 8.09 -13.00
N TYR A 191 -27.16 8.11 -13.80
CA TYR A 191 -27.32 9.09 -14.88
C TYR A 191 -27.47 10.52 -14.34
N LYS A 192 -28.15 10.71 -13.19
CA LYS A 192 -28.31 12.04 -12.56
C LYS A 192 -26.98 12.64 -12.14
N ILE A 193 -26.04 11.79 -11.69
CA ILE A 193 -24.68 12.21 -11.29
C ILE A 193 -23.95 12.78 -12.49
N TYR A 194 -23.96 12.04 -13.60
CA TYR A 194 -23.28 12.46 -14.82
C TYR A 194 -23.78 13.83 -15.28
N PHE A 195 -25.10 14.03 -15.37
CA PHE A 195 -25.67 15.32 -15.76
C PHE A 195 -25.37 16.45 -14.78
N THR A 196 -25.36 16.17 -13.47
CA THR A 196 -25.02 17.19 -12.45
C THR A 196 -23.57 17.62 -12.58
N LEU A 197 -22.64 16.66 -12.67
CA LEU A 197 -21.21 16.94 -12.80
C LEU A 197 -20.87 17.59 -14.14
N GLN A 198 -21.52 17.16 -15.22
CA GLN A 198 -21.33 17.77 -16.53
C GLN A 198 -21.85 19.21 -16.58
N LYS A 199 -22.99 19.51 -15.94
CA LYS A 199 -23.55 20.86 -15.90
C LYS A 199 -22.67 21.83 -15.11
N GLU A 200 -22.07 21.39 -14.01
CA GLU A 200 -21.29 22.26 -13.12
C GLU A 200 -19.82 22.37 -13.47
N PHE A 201 -19.20 21.29 -13.97
CA PHE A 201 -17.76 21.21 -14.18
C PHE A 201 -17.36 21.07 -15.66
N ALA A 202 -18.31 20.96 -16.59
CA ALA A 202 -18.13 20.99 -18.05
C ALA A 202 -16.75 20.49 -18.55
N ASP A 203 -15.88 21.41 -18.96
CA ASP A 203 -14.55 21.13 -19.57
C ASP A 203 -13.52 20.51 -18.60
N GLU A 204 -13.76 20.59 -17.29
CA GLU A 204 -12.91 20.00 -16.25
C GLU A 204 -13.27 18.54 -15.96
N PHE A 205 -14.48 18.10 -16.32
CA PHE A 205 -14.98 16.75 -16.10
C PHE A 205 -14.73 15.87 -17.32
N LEU A 206 -13.94 14.81 -17.13
CA LEU A 206 -13.51 13.94 -18.23
C LEU A 206 -14.50 12.79 -18.46
N GLY A 207 -15.08 12.24 -17.39
CA GLY A 207 -16.05 11.16 -17.52
C GLY A 207 -16.44 10.49 -16.21
N LEU A 208 -17.51 9.69 -16.28
CA LEU A 208 -17.99 8.85 -15.18
C LEU A 208 -17.90 7.39 -15.62
N TYR A 209 -17.10 6.61 -14.90
CA TYR A 209 -17.07 5.16 -15.05
C TYR A 209 -18.01 4.53 -14.02
N VAL A 210 -19.12 3.96 -14.49
CA VAL A 210 -20.03 3.18 -13.65
C VAL A 210 -19.53 1.75 -13.59
N VAL A 211 -19.30 1.25 -12.38
CA VAL A 211 -18.81 -0.12 -12.19
C VAL A 211 -19.94 -1.09 -12.54
N PRO A 212 -19.73 -2.02 -13.48
CA PRO A 212 -20.72 -3.04 -13.79
C PRO A 212 -20.78 -4.08 -12.66
N ASN A 213 -21.96 -4.66 -12.46
CA ASN A 213 -22.14 -5.73 -11.49
C ASN A 213 -21.60 -7.07 -12.03
N LEU A 214 -20.29 -7.30 -11.86
CA LEU A 214 -19.55 -8.43 -12.44
C LEU A 214 -18.57 -9.08 -11.45
N ALA A 215 -18.73 -8.94 -10.13
CA ALA A 215 -17.70 -9.44 -9.21
C ALA A 215 -17.60 -10.98 -9.20
N GLN A 216 -18.72 -11.70 -9.30
CA GLN A 216 -18.79 -13.16 -9.43
C GLN A 216 -18.16 -13.60 -10.75
N SER A 217 -18.46 -12.90 -11.85
CA SER A 217 -17.80 -13.13 -13.15
C SER A 217 -16.29 -12.89 -13.05
N TYR A 218 -15.86 -11.88 -12.30
CA TYR A 218 -14.45 -11.58 -12.05
C TYR A 218 -13.77 -12.69 -11.24
N ILE A 219 -14.41 -13.21 -10.20
CA ILE A 219 -13.90 -14.33 -9.39
C ILE A 219 -13.75 -15.59 -10.26
N VAL A 220 -14.77 -15.91 -11.09
CA VAL A 220 -14.70 -17.05 -12.01
C VAL A 220 -13.60 -16.86 -13.06
N HIS A 221 -13.44 -15.64 -13.58
CA HIS A 221 -12.39 -15.32 -14.54
C HIS A 221 -10.98 -15.47 -13.93
N LYS A 222 -10.79 -15.04 -12.68
CA LYS A 222 -9.53 -15.24 -11.95
C LYS A 222 -9.20 -16.72 -11.78
N ASN A 223 -10.19 -17.52 -11.36
CA ASN A 223 -10.04 -18.97 -11.24
C ASN A 223 -9.74 -19.66 -12.59
N LEU A 224 -10.31 -19.14 -13.68
CA LEU A 224 -10.04 -19.60 -15.04
C LEU A 224 -8.58 -19.34 -15.43
N LEU A 225 -8.07 -18.12 -15.19
CA LEU A 225 -6.67 -17.78 -15.48
C LEU A 225 -5.69 -18.66 -14.67
N ASP A 226 -5.97 -18.85 -13.38
CA ASP A 226 -5.15 -19.72 -12.53
C ASP A 226 -5.18 -21.19 -13.02
N ALA A 227 -6.32 -21.66 -13.54
CA ALA A 227 -6.44 -22.99 -14.11
C ALA A 227 -5.71 -23.14 -15.46
N GLU A 228 -5.75 -22.12 -16.32
CA GLU A 228 -5.02 -22.08 -17.59
C GLU A 228 -3.51 -22.12 -17.37
N GLU A 229 -2.99 -21.32 -16.43
CA GLU A 229 -1.57 -21.34 -16.07
C GLU A 229 -1.12 -22.72 -15.55
N LYS A 230 -1.95 -23.38 -14.75
CA LYS A 230 -1.67 -24.75 -14.28
C LYS A 230 -1.68 -25.74 -15.44
N LEU A 231 -2.67 -25.66 -16.33
CA LEU A 231 -2.72 -26.52 -17.51
C LEU A 231 -1.45 -26.39 -18.37
N GLU A 232 -1.00 -25.15 -18.62
CA GLU A 232 0.25 -24.90 -19.37
C GLU A 232 1.46 -25.52 -18.67
N HIS A 233 1.54 -25.40 -17.34
CA HIS A 233 2.60 -26.02 -16.56
C HIS A 233 2.62 -27.54 -16.72
N TYR A 234 1.47 -28.21 -16.59
CA TYR A 234 1.37 -29.66 -16.73
C TYR A 234 1.66 -30.15 -18.16
N LYS A 235 1.30 -29.37 -19.19
CA LYS A 235 1.67 -29.66 -20.58
C LYS A 235 3.19 -29.59 -20.79
N LYS A 236 3.85 -28.54 -20.30
CA LYS A 236 5.33 -28.44 -20.31
C LYS A 236 6.01 -29.54 -19.52
N TYR A 237 5.42 -29.96 -18.40
CA TYR A 237 5.91 -31.09 -17.61
C TYR A 237 5.85 -32.40 -18.42
N GLN A 238 4.73 -32.67 -19.09
CA GLN A 238 4.59 -33.85 -19.95
C GLN A 238 5.60 -33.86 -21.09
N GLU A 239 5.84 -32.70 -21.73
CA GLU A 239 6.83 -32.57 -22.81
C GLU A 239 8.26 -32.85 -22.34
N SER A 240 8.63 -32.41 -21.12
CA SER A 240 9.99 -32.55 -20.58
C SER A 240 10.28 -33.90 -19.93
N HIS A 241 9.28 -34.51 -19.28
CA HIS A 241 9.47 -35.74 -18.49
C HIS A 241 8.79 -36.96 -19.12
N HIS A 242 8.16 -36.82 -20.30
CA HIS A 242 7.43 -37.87 -21.04
C HIS A 242 6.47 -38.69 -20.15
N SER A 243 5.93 -38.08 -19.10
CA SER A 243 5.04 -38.73 -18.13
C SER A 243 3.86 -37.81 -17.81
N ARG A 244 2.69 -38.41 -17.59
CA ARG A 244 1.50 -37.69 -17.12
C ARG A 244 1.45 -37.74 -15.61
N LYS A 245 1.25 -36.58 -14.99
CA LYS A 245 1.20 -36.44 -13.54
C LYS A 245 -0.25 -36.52 -13.08
N GLU A 246 -0.51 -37.40 -12.12
CA GLU A 246 -1.81 -37.47 -11.45
C GLU A 246 -1.87 -36.50 -10.28
N ILE A 247 -3.02 -35.86 -10.10
CA ILE A 247 -3.29 -34.96 -8.97
C ILE A 247 -4.39 -35.54 -8.09
N ARG A 248 -4.30 -35.28 -6.78
CA ARG A 248 -5.39 -35.58 -5.85
C ARG A 248 -6.44 -34.48 -5.91
N THR A 249 -7.61 -34.80 -6.44
CA THR A 249 -8.77 -33.89 -6.54
C THR A 249 -9.70 -34.00 -5.32
N GLY A 250 -9.50 -35.03 -4.48
CA GLY A 250 -10.21 -35.20 -3.21
C GLY A 250 -9.45 -36.13 -2.25
N ILE A 251 -10.11 -36.52 -1.16
CA ILE A 251 -9.48 -37.34 -0.09
C ILE A 251 -9.05 -38.73 -0.61
N PHE A 252 -9.76 -39.29 -1.59
CA PHE A 252 -9.50 -40.64 -2.13
C PHE A 252 -9.48 -40.74 -3.67
N LYS A 253 -9.53 -39.61 -4.39
CA LYS A 253 -9.57 -39.62 -5.87
C LYS A 253 -8.30 -39.00 -6.45
N THR A 254 -7.68 -39.73 -7.37
CA THR A 254 -6.61 -39.24 -8.23
C THR A 254 -7.12 -39.20 -9.66
N GLU A 255 -6.86 -38.10 -10.34
CA GLU A 255 -7.24 -37.88 -11.75
C GLU A 255 -6.04 -37.31 -12.50
N ASP A 256 -5.96 -37.54 -13.82
CA ASP A 256 -4.92 -36.95 -14.66
C ASP A 256 -5.01 -35.42 -14.60
N ALA A 257 -3.89 -34.75 -14.29
CA ALA A 257 -3.86 -33.31 -14.11
C ALA A 257 -4.35 -32.56 -15.35
N ILE A 258 -3.96 -33.02 -16.53
CA ILE A 258 -4.31 -32.33 -17.79
C ILE A 258 -5.82 -32.43 -18.02
N GLU A 259 -6.39 -33.62 -17.90
CA GLU A 259 -7.83 -33.85 -18.11
C GLU A 259 -8.67 -33.10 -17.07
N TYR A 260 -8.22 -33.08 -15.82
CA TYR A 260 -8.86 -32.31 -14.75
C TYR A 260 -8.88 -30.82 -15.07
N TYR A 261 -7.73 -30.19 -15.35
CA TYR A 261 -7.69 -28.75 -15.62
C TYR A 261 -8.42 -28.39 -16.92
N GLU A 262 -8.41 -29.24 -17.96
CA GLU A 262 -9.23 -29.01 -19.16
C GLU A 262 -10.74 -29.07 -18.86
N SER A 263 -11.18 -30.00 -18.01
CA SER A 263 -12.58 -30.06 -17.57
C SER A 263 -12.96 -28.85 -16.70
N LEU A 264 -12.04 -28.38 -15.85
CA LEU A 264 -12.24 -27.25 -14.95
C LEU A 264 -12.32 -25.94 -15.73
N ILE A 265 -11.46 -25.74 -16.74
CA ILE A 265 -11.52 -24.58 -17.63
C ILE A 265 -12.85 -24.55 -18.38
N LYS A 266 -13.30 -25.69 -18.94
CA LYS A 266 -14.61 -25.78 -19.60
C LYS A 266 -15.75 -25.39 -18.66
N LYS A 267 -15.70 -25.85 -17.41
CA LYS A 267 -16.66 -25.49 -16.37
C LYS A 267 -16.62 -23.99 -16.06
N CYS A 268 -15.45 -23.42 -15.79
CA CYS A 268 -15.29 -21.99 -15.51
C CYS A 268 -15.72 -21.11 -16.70
N GLN A 269 -15.42 -21.51 -17.93
CA GLN A 269 -15.89 -20.80 -19.13
C GLN A 269 -17.42 -20.82 -19.26
N LYS A 270 -18.05 -21.94 -18.92
CA LYS A 270 -19.51 -22.06 -18.88
C LYS A 270 -20.09 -21.16 -17.79
N ASP A 271 -19.60 -21.27 -16.56
CA ASP A 271 -20.04 -20.46 -15.42
C ASP A 271 -19.85 -18.96 -15.70
N TYR A 272 -18.75 -18.56 -16.36
CA TYR A 272 -18.51 -17.18 -16.79
C TYR A 272 -19.59 -16.69 -17.77
N LYS A 273 -19.91 -17.49 -18.80
CA LYS A 273 -20.94 -17.17 -19.79
C LYS A 273 -22.34 -17.13 -19.18
N ASP A 274 -22.63 -18.04 -18.26
CA ASP A 274 -23.93 -18.12 -17.60
C ASP A 274 -24.12 -16.91 -16.66
N ASN A 275 -23.10 -16.53 -15.88
CA ASN A 275 -23.11 -15.31 -15.07
C ASN A 275 -23.30 -14.04 -15.90
N LEU A 276 -22.69 -13.95 -17.08
CA LEU A 276 -22.88 -12.82 -18.00
C LEU A 276 -24.31 -12.75 -18.60
N LYS A 277 -25.00 -13.89 -18.71
CA LYS A 277 -26.37 -13.96 -19.25
C LYS A 277 -27.44 -13.72 -18.19
N GLU A 278 -27.29 -14.31 -17.00
CA GLU A 278 -28.24 -14.13 -15.89
C GLU A 278 -28.27 -12.69 -15.38
N LYS A 279 -27.11 -12.05 -15.31
CA LYS A 279 -27.01 -10.64 -14.90
C LYS A 279 -26.96 -9.75 -16.13
N ARG A 280 -28.13 -9.31 -16.61
CA ARG A 280 -28.21 -8.13 -17.49
C ARG A 280 -27.45 -7.00 -16.80
N ILE A 281 -26.23 -6.70 -17.26
CA ILE A 281 -25.21 -5.80 -16.66
C ILE A 281 -25.86 -4.76 -15.74
N GLY A 282 -26.05 -5.14 -14.48
CA GLY A 282 -26.62 -4.27 -13.47
C GLY A 282 -25.58 -3.23 -13.08
N ASN A 283 -26.03 -2.08 -12.62
CA ASN A 283 -25.14 -1.12 -11.98
C ASN A 283 -24.84 -1.61 -10.56
N SER A 284 -23.57 -1.75 -10.18
CA SER A 284 -23.20 -2.16 -8.83
C SER A 284 -23.37 -1.06 -7.77
N GLY A 285 -23.79 0.13 -8.18
CA GLY A 285 -23.95 1.29 -7.30
C GLY A 285 -22.62 2.00 -6.98
N PHE A 286 -21.53 1.59 -7.63
CA PHE A 286 -20.22 2.23 -7.54
C PHE A 286 -19.88 2.96 -8.84
N ALA A 287 -19.26 4.12 -8.72
CA ALA A 287 -18.79 4.89 -9.87
C ALA A 287 -17.51 5.67 -9.55
N TYR A 288 -16.71 5.90 -10.58
CA TYR A 288 -15.50 6.69 -10.53
C TYR A 288 -15.63 7.88 -11.47
N ALA A 289 -15.61 9.10 -10.94
CA ALA A 289 -15.63 10.32 -11.71
C ALA A 289 -14.20 10.83 -11.91
N THR A 290 -13.81 11.08 -13.15
CA THR A 290 -12.46 11.54 -13.50
C THR A 290 -12.48 12.99 -13.95
N PHE A 291 -11.46 13.74 -13.54
CA PHE A 291 -11.33 15.17 -13.77
C PHE A 291 -9.95 15.51 -14.33
N ARG A 292 -9.86 16.65 -15.02
CA ARG A 292 -8.62 17.09 -15.67
C ARG A 292 -7.55 17.57 -14.69
N THR A 293 -7.95 18.18 -13.56
CA THR A 293 -7.03 18.72 -12.56
C THR A 293 -7.41 18.20 -11.16
N THR A 294 -6.44 18.21 -10.25
CA THR A 294 -6.68 17.78 -8.86
C THR A 294 -7.51 18.80 -8.08
N GLU A 295 -7.40 20.07 -8.46
CA GLU A 295 -8.19 21.16 -7.90
C GLU A 295 -9.66 21.05 -8.31
N SER A 296 -9.94 20.71 -9.57
CA SER A 296 -11.31 20.45 -10.02
C SER A 296 -11.92 19.24 -9.32
N ALA A 297 -11.17 18.14 -9.20
CA ALA A 297 -11.60 16.99 -8.42
C ALA A 297 -11.87 17.34 -6.93
N ALA A 298 -11.03 18.19 -6.32
CA ALA A 298 -11.25 18.63 -4.94
C ALA A 298 -12.49 19.52 -4.79
N ARG A 299 -12.72 20.44 -5.73
CA ARG A 299 -13.94 21.28 -5.79
C ARG A 299 -15.20 20.44 -5.99
N ALA A 300 -15.18 19.54 -6.97
CA ALA A 300 -16.29 18.61 -7.22
C ALA A 300 -16.58 17.72 -6.00
N LYS A 301 -15.54 17.25 -5.30
CA LYS A 301 -15.72 16.47 -4.06
C LYS A 301 -16.45 17.27 -2.97
N ARG A 302 -16.09 18.55 -2.78
CA ARG A 302 -16.74 19.42 -1.80
C ARG A 302 -18.20 19.67 -2.18
N HIS A 303 -18.44 20.03 -3.44
CA HIS A 303 -19.78 20.26 -3.96
C HIS A 303 -20.70 19.03 -3.77
N LEU A 304 -20.21 17.84 -4.13
CA LEU A 304 -20.96 16.59 -3.93
C LEU A 304 -21.16 16.23 -2.44
N MET A 305 -20.25 16.64 -1.54
CA MET A 305 -20.42 16.44 -0.10
C MET A 305 -21.50 17.35 0.50
N GLU A 306 -21.66 18.56 -0.02
CA GLU A 306 -22.75 19.47 0.38
C GLU A 306 -24.11 18.91 -0.08
N MET A 307 -24.16 18.39 -1.30
CA MET A 307 -25.33 17.71 -1.88
C MET A 307 -25.66 16.35 -1.24
N LYS A 308 -24.80 15.82 -0.36
CA LYS A 308 -24.92 14.49 0.24
C LYS A 308 -26.26 14.25 0.94
N LYS A 309 -26.78 15.26 1.66
CA LYS A 309 -28.05 15.15 2.40
C LYS A 309 -29.27 14.93 1.51
N MET A 310 -29.22 15.40 0.26
CA MET A 310 -30.33 15.28 -0.69
C MET A 310 -30.35 13.93 -1.42
N LEU A 311 -29.19 13.25 -1.50
CA LEU A 311 -28.98 12.19 -2.50
C LEU A 311 -28.53 10.84 -1.90
N ASN A 312 -28.27 10.75 -0.58
CA ASN A 312 -27.77 9.55 0.11
C ASN A 312 -26.48 8.98 -0.53
N TRP A 313 -25.55 9.86 -0.90
CA TRP A 313 -24.31 9.45 -1.57
C TRP A 313 -23.12 9.35 -0.62
N VAL A 314 -22.21 8.42 -0.90
CA VAL A 314 -20.90 8.37 -0.23
C VAL A 314 -19.84 8.82 -1.23
N VAL A 315 -19.30 10.00 -0.98
CA VAL A 315 -18.27 10.64 -1.81
C VAL A 315 -16.93 10.53 -1.10
N ARG A 316 -15.95 9.91 -1.76
CA ARG A 316 -14.57 9.79 -1.24
C ARG A 316 -13.57 10.05 -2.34
N THR A 317 -12.33 10.34 -1.97
CA THR A 317 -11.23 10.30 -2.93
C THR A 317 -11.05 8.87 -3.42
N ALA A 318 -10.93 8.66 -4.72
CA ALA A 318 -10.65 7.33 -5.24
C ALA A 318 -9.28 6.87 -4.74
N PRO A 319 -9.18 5.64 -4.20
CA PRO A 319 -7.90 5.05 -3.86
C PRO A 319 -7.14 4.61 -5.12
N ALA A 320 -5.89 4.20 -4.96
CA ALA A 320 -5.14 3.60 -6.05
C ALA A 320 -5.84 2.31 -6.54
N PRO A 321 -5.76 1.96 -7.84
CA PRO A 321 -6.39 0.75 -8.39
C PRO A 321 -5.99 -0.54 -7.68
N GLU A 322 -4.74 -0.61 -7.19
CA GLU A 322 -4.22 -1.75 -6.42
C GLU A 322 -4.89 -1.91 -5.05
N GLU A 323 -5.41 -0.83 -4.46
CA GLU A 323 -6.11 -0.87 -3.18
C GLU A 323 -7.58 -1.28 -3.34
N ILE A 324 -8.07 -1.45 -4.57
CA ILE A 324 -9.46 -1.77 -4.86
C ILE A 324 -9.65 -3.28 -4.94
N LYS A 325 -10.50 -3.82 -4.06
CA LYS A 325 -10.94 -5.22 -4.10
C LYS A 325 -12.16 -5.35 -5.02
N TRP A 326 -11.91 -5.65 -6.30
CA TRP A 326 -12.94 -5.82 -7.32
C TRP A 326 -13.90 -6.97 -7.02
N GLU A 327 -13.44 -7.99 -6.30
CA GLU A 327 -14.22 -9.14 -5.83
C GLU A 327 -15.36 -8.72 -4.87
N ASN A 328 -15.25 -7.56 -4.21
CA ASN A 328 -16.22 -7.07 -3.23
C ASN A 328 -17.15 -5.97 -3.80
N MET A 329 -17.11 -5.70 -5.11
CA MET A 329 -17.81 -4.57 -5.75
C MET A 329 -19.28 -4.85 -6.11
N GLU A 330 -19.80 -6.04 -5.86
CA GLU A 330 -21.10 -6.49 -6.38
C GLU A 330 -22.28 -6.34 -5.42
N GLU A 331 -22.00 -6.24 -4.12
CA GLU A 331 -23.02 -6.61 -3.14
C GLU A 331 -23.93 -5.45 -2.71
N ASP A 332 -25.21 -5.80 -2.59
CA ASP A 332 -26.25 -4.95 -2.04
C ASP A 332 -25.82 -4.39 -0.69
N TYR A 333 -25.75 -3.05 -0.62
CA TYR A 333 -25.24 -2.35 0.55
C TYR A 333 -25.97 -2.72 1.83
N GLU A 334 -27.30 -2.89 1.74
CA GLU A 334 -28.14 -3.19 2.89
C GLU A 334 -27.87 -4.60 3.42
N VAL A 335 -27.72 -5.59 2.54
CA VAL A 335 -27.36 -6.96 2.93
C VAL A 335 -25.99 -6.96 3.62
N LEU A 336 -25.01 -6.28 3.02
CA LEU A 336 -23.68 -6.14 3.61
C LEU A 336 -23.69 -5.39 4.95
N LYS A 337 -24.55 -4.39 5.10
CA LYS A 337 -24.69 -3.65 6.35
C LYS A 337 -25.21 -4.59 7.43
N TRP A 338 -26.28 -5.33 7.16
CA TRP A 338 -26.81 -6.32 8.10
C TRP A 338 -25.81 -7.43 8.41
N GLN A 339 -25.12 -7.97 7.41
CA GLN A 339 -24.06 -8.96 7.58
C GLN A 339 -22.93 -8.43 8.46
N ARG A 340 -22.47 -7.20 8.25
CA ARG A 340 -21.43 -6.58 9.11
C ARG A 340 -21.90 -6.40 10.55
N TRP A 341 -23.15 -5.99 10.75
CA TRP A 341 -23.74 -5.88 12.08
C TRP A 341 -23.86 -7.24 12.77
N LEU A 342 -24.36 -8.26 12.07
CA LEU A 342 -24.46 -9.63 12.57
C LEU A 342 -23.09 -10.23 12.85
N LEU A 343 -22.10 -10.03 11.99
CA LEU A 343 -20.71 -10.46 12.21
C LEU A 343 -20.11 -9.79 13.44
N MET A 344 -20.37 -8.49 13.65
CA MET A 344 -19.90 -7.78 14.83
C MET A 344 -20.56 -8.32 16.10
N ILE A 345 -21.88 -8.53 16.10
CA ILE A 345 -22.61 -9.09 17.25
C ILE A 345 -22.17 -10.53 17.53
N PHE A 346 -22.14 -11.38 16.49
CA PHE A 346 -21.64 -12.74 16.60
C PHE A 346 -20.23 -12.75 17.17
N PHE A 347 -19.37 -11.84 16.72
CA PHE A 347 -18.02 -11.78 17.24
C PHE A 347 -17.95 -11.25 18.67
N ILE A 348 -18.77 -10.28 19.06
CA ILE A 348 -18.87 -9.84 20.46
C ILE A 348 -19.34 -11.01 21.34
N ILE A 349 -20.32 -11.78 20.87
CA ILE A 349 -20.81 -12.98 21.57
C ILE A 349 -19.71 -14.05 21.63
N LEU A 350 -19.06 -14.35 20.50
CA LEU A 350 -17.91 -15.24 20.42
C LEU A 350 -16.82 -14.78 21.38
N PHE A 351 -16.61 -13.47 21.50
CA PHE A 351 -15.65 -12.87 22.40
C PHE A 351 -16.05 -13.01 23.87
N PHE A 352 -17.34 -12.96 24.22
CA PHE A 352 -17.79 -13.29 25.58
C PHE A 352 -17.79 -14.81 25.87
N ILE A 353 -18.01 -15.66 24.86
CA ILE A 353 -18.08 -17.12 25.00
C ILE A 353 -16.69 -17.79 24.99
N PHE A 354 -15.77 -17.33 24.13
CA PHE A 354 -14.42 -17.86 24.00
C PHE A 354 -13.43 -17.22 24.99
N VAL A 355 -13.86 -16.25 25.81
CA VAL A 355 -13.01 -15.61 26.82
C VAL A 355 -13.30 -16.17 28.21
N THR A 356 -12.66 -17.31 28.50
CA THR A 356 -12.01 -17.49 29.81
C THR A 356 -10.58 -17.96 29.64
N PRO A 357 -9.69 -17.26 28.92
CA PRO A 357 -8.28 -17.34 29.25
C PRO A 357 -8.06 -16.89 30.68
N ALA A 358 -8.84 -15.95 31.23
CA ALA A 358 -8.84 -15.69 32.66
C ALA A 358 -9.11 -16.96 33.51
N GLY A 359 -10.09 -17.79 33.10
CA GLY A 359 -10.45 -19.03 33.77
C GLY A 359 -9.43 -20.14 33.51
N PHE A 360 -8.94 -20.29 32.29
CA PHE A 360 -7.87 -21.22 31.93
C PHE A 360 -6.55 -20.85 32.61
N LEU A 361 -6.17 -19.57 32.62
CA LEU A 361 -5.00 -19.06 33.33
C LEU A 361 -5.15 -19.25 34.85
N TYR A 362 -6.36 -19.08 35.39
CA TYR A 362 -6.67 -19.42 36.77
C TYR A 362 -6.45 -20.92 37.04
N LEU A 363 -7.06 -21.81 36.25
CA LEU A 363 -6.90 -23.27 36.35
C LEU A 363 -5.46 -23.72 36.17
N VAL A 364 -4.73 -23.10 35.24
CA VAL A 364 -3.31 -23.36 34.99
C VAL A 364 -2.46 -22.91 36.18
N LYS A 365 -2.72 -21.72 36.74
CA LYS A 365 -2.02 -21.21 37.93
C LYS A 365 -2.28 -22.09 39.15
N GLU A 366 -3.50 -22.56 39.34
CA GLU A 366 -3.90 -23.47 40.41
C GLU A 366 -3.30 -24.87 40.21
N GLY A 367 -3.35 -25.41 38.99
CA GLY A 367 -2.74 -26.69 38.64
C GLY A 367 -1.22 -26.71 38.77
N LEU A 368 -0.55 -25.63 38.31
CA LEU A 368 0.91 -25.48 38.46
C LEU A 368 1.33 -25.31 39.92
N SER A 369 0.48 -24.73 40.77
CA SER A 369 0.78 -24.59 42.21
C SER A 369 0.83 -25.93 42.96
N SER A 370 0.33 -27.00 42.34
CA SER A 370 0.40 -28.37 42.87
C SER A 370 1.69 -29.11 42.47
N PHE A 371 2.54 -28.51 41.63
CA PHE A 371 3.74 -29.15 41.09
C PHE A 371 4.96 -28.87 41.99
N ASN A 372 5.41 -29.87 42.76
CA ASN A 372 6.55 -29.78 43.67
C ASN A 372 7.90 -29.86 42.93
N GLY A 373 8.29 -28.80 42.21
CA GLY A 373 9.63 -28.62 41.63
C GLY A 373 10.55 -27.76 42.50
N GLU A 374 11.86 -27.71 42.17
CA GLU A 374 12.81 -26.78 42.79
C GLU A 374 12.30 -25.33 42.74
N GLN A 375 12.48 -24.58 43.84
CA GLN A 375 11.85 -23.27 44.07
C GLN A 375 12.09 -22.25 42.93
N PHE A 376 13.24 -22.31 42.28
CA PHE A 376 13.60 -21.42 41.17
C PHE A 376 12.82 -21.73 39.88
N VAL A 377 12.75 -23.01 39.50
CA VAL A 377 11.99 -23.48 38.34
C VAL A 377 10.50 -23.24 38.57
N HIS A 378 10.02 -23.48 39.79
CA HIS A 378 8.62 -23.23 40.15
C HIS A 378 8.24 -21.74 40.03
N GLY A 379 9.08 -20.80 40.47
CA GLY A 379 8.81 -19.36 40.34
C GLY A 379 8.80 -18.87 38.88
N LEU A 380 9.80 -19.28 38.09
CA LEU A 380 9.88 -18.90 36.67
C LEU A 380 8.70 -19.44 35.85
N PHE A 381 8.34 -20.71 36.01
CA PHE A 381 7.24 -21.29 35.25
C PHE A 381 5.87 -20.76 35.72
N LYS A 382 5.66 -20.57 37.02
CA LYS A 382 4.36 -20.13 37.57
C LYS A 382 3.97 -18.72 37.13
N ASP A 383 4.93 -17.80 37.08
CA ASP A 383 4.64 -16.39 36.78
C ASP A 383 4.80 -16.07 35.28
N ASN A 384 5.69 -16.78 34.58
CA ASN A 384 5.95 -16.53 33.16
C ASN A 384 4.99 -17.30 32.23
N PHE A 385 4.58 -18.52 32.59
CA PHE A 385 3.72 -19.33 31.73
C PHE A 385 2.35 -18.68 31.45
N PRO A 386 1.65 -18.06 32.43
CA PRO A 386 0.41 -17.36 32.16
C PRO A 386 0.54 -16.22 31.15
N THR A 387 1.65 -15.47 31.21
CA THR A 387 1.89 -14.35 30.27
C THR A 387 2.26 -14.87 28.89
N LEU A 388 3.01 -15.97 28.76
CA LEU A 388 3.29 -16.63 27.49
C LEU A 388 2.04 -17.17 26.80
N VAL A 389 1.14 -17.81 27.56
CA VAL A 389 -0.17 -18.25 27.05
C VAL A 389 -0.98 -17.06 26.56
N LEU A 390 -0.94 -15.93 27.28
CA LEU A 390 -1.62 -14.72 26.87
C LEU A 390 -1.06 -14.15 25.55
N LEU A 391 0.27 -14.09 25.43
CA LEU A 391 0.96 -13.66 24.20
C LEU A 391 0.64 -14.57 23.02
N PHE A 392 0.61 -15.89 23.24
CA PHE A 392 0.20 -16.85 22.22
C PHE A 392 -1.26 -16.65 21.79
N PHE A 393 -2.17 -16.46 22.74
CA PHE A 393 -3.57 -16.17 22.46
C PHE A 393 -3.73 -14.88 21.63
N GLN A 394 -2.98 -13.83 21.97
CA GLN A 394 -2.95 -12.59 21.18
C GLN A 394 -2.42 -12.82 19.76
N ALA A 395 -1.27 -13.48 19.62
CA ALA A 395 -0.60 -13.65 18.35
C ALA A 395 -1.36 -14.57 17.37
N VAL A 396 -2.06 -15.58 17.90
CA VAL A 396 -2.75 -16.59 17.08
C VAL A 396 -4.26 -16.36 17.07
N ILE A 397 -4.91 -16.41 18.23
CA ILE A 397 -6.37 -16.45 18.30
C ILE A 397 -6.97 -15.09 17.95
N VAL A 398 -6.47 -14.00 18.55
CA VAL A 398 -6.97 -12.65 18.23
C VAL A 398 -6.67 -12.29 16.78
N ASN A 399 -5.44 -12.56 16.32
CA ASN A 399 -5.01 -12.30 14.93
C ASN A 399 -5.89 -13.03 13.90
N TYR A 400 -6.01 -14.35 14.02
CA TYR A 400 -6.80 -15.16 13.09
C TYR A 400 -8.29 -14.78 13.13
N SER A 401 -8.82 -14.50 14.32
CA SER A 401 -10.20 -14.09 14.50
C SER A 401 -10.50 -12.76 13.81
N VAL A 402 -9.67 -11.73 14.03
CA VAL A 402 -9.85 -10.42 13.39
C VAL A 402 -9.69 -10.54 11.88
N TRP A 403 -8.69 -11.29 11.40
CA TRP A 403 -8.50 -11.58 9.99
C TRP A 403 -9.79 -12.17 9.38
N TYR A 404 -10.35 -13.20 10.01
CA TYR A 404 -11.56 -13.87 9.51
C TYR A 404 -12.76 -12.91 9.43
N ILE A 405 -13.04 -12.14 10.49
CA ILE A 405 -14.14 -11.17 10.50
C ILE A 405 -13.97 -10.18 9.35
N VAL A 406 -12.77 -9.63 9.20
CA VAL A 406 -12.50 -8.55 8.27
C VAL A 406 -12.64 -9.02 6.83
N GLN A 407 -12.22 -10.25 6.51
CA GLN A 407 -12.49 -10.84 5.20
C GLN A 407 -14.00 -10.99 4.95
N LYS A 408 -14.76 -11.42 5.96
CA LYS A 408 -16.22 -11.55 5.87
C LYS A 408 -16.98 -10.22 5.84
N GLU A 409 -16.36 -9.10 6.20
CA GLU A 409 -16.96 -7.76 6.04
C GLU A 409 -17.03 -7.30 4.57
N GLN A 410 -16.27 -7.94 3.68
CA GLN A 410 -16.22 -7.65 2.24
C GLN A 410 -16.08 -6.15 1.97
N ARG A 411 -15.02 -5.55 2.52
CA ARG A 411 -14.72 -4.13 2.29
C ARG A 411 -14.14 -3.96 0.89
N VAL A 412 -14.58 -2.92 0.20
CA VAL A 412 -14.20 -2.62 -1.19
C VAL A 412 -12.77 -2.07 -1.30
N HIS A 413 -12.30 -1.36 -0.28
CA HIS A 413 -11.00 -0.70 -0.29
C HIS A 413 -10.12 -1.24 0.82
N LEU A 414 -8.86 -1.53 0.49
CA LEU A 414 -7.87 -2.04 1.42
C LEU A 414 -7.63 -1.08 2.59
N SER A 415 -7.59 0.23 2.35
CA SER A 415 -7.42 1.24 3.40
C SER A 415 -8.56 1.28 4.42
N VAL A 416 -9.79 1.03 3.98
CA VAL A 416 -10.96 0.93 4.88
C VAL A 416 -10.90 -0.37 5.67
N GLU A 417 -10.42 -1.43 5.02
CA GLU A 417 -10.21 -2.72 5.65
C GLU A 417 -9.13 -2.67 6.71
N THR A 418 -7.97 -2.07 6.45
CA THR A 418 -6.89 -1.90 7.45
C THR A 418 -7.35 -1.08 8.64
N THR A 419 -8.11 0.00 8.41
CA THR A 419 -8.73 0.77 9.50
C THR A 419 -9.70 -0.09 10.32
N SER A 420 -10.50 -0.93 9.66
CA SER A 420 -11.44 -1.86 10.30
C SER A 420 -10.72 -2.93 11.13
N ARG A 421 -9.60 -3.49 10.63
CA ARG A 421 -8.71 -4.39 11.38
C ARG A 421 -8.16 -3.70 12.61
N LEU A 422 -7.65 -2.48 12.45
CA LEU A 422 -7.02 -1.74 13.53
C LEU A 422 -7.99 -1.51 14.69
N VAL A 423 -9.19 -1.01 14.40
CA VAL A 423 -10.22 -0.77 15.44
C VAL A 423 -10.57 -2.06 16.16
N LYS A 424 -10.68 -3.18 15.43
CA LYS A 424 -10.97 -4.49 16.04
C LYS A 424 -9.81 -4.99 16.90
N TYR A 425 -8.57 -4.86 16.43
CA TYR A 425 -7.41 -5.21 17.25
C TYR A 425 -7.35 -4.37 18.51
N LEU A 426 -7.53 -3.06 18.42
CA LEU A 426 -7.57 -2.16 19.58
C LEU A 426 -8.68 -2.54 20.56
N LEU A 427 -9.88 -2.84 20.07
CA LEU A 427 -11.00 -3.27 20.91
C LEU A 427 -10.71 -4.61 21.59
N PHE A 428 -10.24 -5.63 20.86
CA PHE A 428 -10.01 -6.95 21.45
C PHE A 428 -8.79 -6.96 22.35
N MET A 429 -7.66 -6.44 21.91
CA MET A 429 -6.45 -6.38 22.72
C MET A 429 -6.64 -5.48 23.95
N GLY A 430 -7.21 -4.29 23.78
CA GLY A 430 -7.48 -3.37 24.88
C GLY A 430 -8.48 -3.92 25.89
N PHE A 431 -9.52 -4.63 25.44
CA PHE A 431 -10.44 -5.26 26.38
C PHE A 431 -9.82 -6.47 27.09
N TYR A 432 -9.18 -7.37 26.35
CA TYR A 432 -8.79 -8.68 26.87
C TYR A 432 -7.45 -8.68 27.61
N ILE A 433 -6.48 -7.93 27.11
CA ILE A 433 -5.15 -7.84 27.73
C ILE A 433 -5.18 -6.80 28.83
N PHE A 434 -5.78 -5.63 28.57
CA PHE A 434 -5.81 -4.56 29.54
C PHE A 434 -7.03 -4.62 30.46
N LEU A 435 -8.25 -4.32 29.99
CA LEU A 435 -9.42 -4.17 30.88
C LEU A 435 -9.70 -5.43 31.71
N LEU A 436 -9.73 -6.61 31.08
CA LEU A 436 -10.09 -7.85 31.74
C LEU A 436 -9.05 -8.26 32.80
N GLN A 437 -7.76 -8.13 32.48
CA GLN A 437 -6.70 -8.43 33.44
C GLN A 437 -6.63 -7.37 34.55
N ALA A 438 -6.78 -6.09 34.21
CA ALA A 438 -6.77 -4.97 35.16
C ALA A 438 -7.91 -5.07 36.16
N LEU A 439 -9.11 -5.49 35.74
CA LEU A 439 -10.25 -5.72 36.63
C LEU A 439 -10.06 -6.92 37.57
N GLY A 440 -8.91 -7.60 37.52
CA GLY A 440 -8.60 -8.74 38.37
C GLY A 440 -9.52 -9.92 38.06
N SER A 441 -9.58 -10.35 36.80
CA SER A 441 -10.50 -11.40 36.33
C SER A 441 -10.52 -12.65 37.21
N GLN A 442 -9.38 -13.05 37.81
CA GLN A 442 -9.31 -14.14 38.79
C GLN A 442 -10.21 -13.88 39.99
N THR A 443 -10.17 -12.67 40.55
CA THR A 443 -10.98 -12.26 41.69
C THR A 443 -12.44 -12.07 41.32
N LEU A 444 -12.75 -11.60 40.11
CA LEU A 444 -14.13 -11.55 39.62
C LEU A 444 -14.74 -12.95 39.48
N ILE A 445 -13.98 -13.91 38.96
CA ILE A 445 -14.38 -15.32 38.84
C ILE A 445 -14.58 -15.94 40.23
N GLN A 446 -13.69 -15.67 41.19
CA GLN A 446 -13.86 -16.15 42.56
C GLN A 446 -15.10 -15.54 43.22
N LEU A 447 -15.33 -14.23 43.08
CA LEU A 447 -16.50 -13.55 43.64
C LEU A 447 -17.82 -14.08 43.04
N THR A 448 -17.84 -14.42 41.74
CA THR A 448 -19.03 -14.97 41.09
C THR A 448 -19.27 -16.44 41.46
N LEU A 449 -18.22 -17.26 41.52
CA LEU A 449 -18.31 -18.68 41.86
C LEU A 449 -18.60 -18.92 43.35
N GLU A 450 -18.01 -18.11 44.24
CA GLU A 450 -18.20 -18.22 45.69
C GLU A 450 -19.44 -17.43 46.19
N GLY A 451 -20.05 -16.60 45.36
CA GLY A 451 -21.29 -15.85 45.67
C GLY A 451 -21.13 -14.69 46.66
N PHE A 452 -19.91 -14.33 47.09
CA PHE A 452 -19.64 -13.32 48.11
C PHE A 452 -19.48 -11.89 47.57
N TRP A 453 -20.54 -11.34 46.97
CA TRP A 453 -20.55 -9.96 46.47
C TRP A 453 -20.38 -8.89 47.55
N GLY A 454 -20.62 -9.19 48.84
CA GLY A 454 -20.51 -8.21 49.93
C GLY A 454 -19.08 -7.68 50.21
N SER A 455 -18.05 -8.35 49.71
CA SER A 455 -16.63 -7.98 49.96
C SER A 455 -15.92 -7.35 48.75
N TRP A 456 -16.66 -7.04 47.69
CA TRP A 456 -16.12 -6.53 46.43
C TRP A 456 -15.28 -5.24 46.60
N GLY A 457 -15.77 -4.31 47.44
CA GLY A 457 -15.13 -3.02 47.66
C GLY A 457 -13.74 -3.10 48.32
N MET A 458 -13.43 -4.21 49.01
CA MET A 458 -12.11 -4.46 49.60
C MET A 458 -11.24 -5.33 48.69
N ARG A 459 -11.82 -6.37 48.07
CA ARG A 459 -11.06 -7.34 47.26
C ARG A 459 -10.63 -6.78 45.90
N LEU A 460 -11.46 -5.97 45.26
CA LEU A 460 -11.21 -5.48 43.90
C LEU A 460 -10.01 -4.50 43.83
N PRO A 461 -9.84 -3.52 44.74
CA PRO A 461 -8.65 -2.68 44.75
C PRO A 461 -7.35 -3.46 44.99
N ILE A 462 -7.38 -4.46 45.88
CA ILE A 462 -6.22 -5.32 46.15
C ILE A 462 -5.86 -6.14 44.91
N ALA A 463 -6.87 -6.66 44.21
CA ALA A 463 -6.68 -7.39 42.95
C ALA A 463 -6.03 -6.51 41.87
N ILE A 464 -6.52 -5.29 41.69
CA ILE A 464 -5.96 -4.32 40.73
C ILE A 464 -4.48 -4.08 41.05
N THR A 465 -4.11 -3.82 42.29
CA THR A 465 -2.70 -3.63 42.69
C THR A 465 -1.83 -4.85 42.39
N GLN A 466 -2.35 -6.07 42.60
CA GLN A 466 -1.63 -7.31 42.30
C GLN A 466 -1.43 -7.55 40.79
N THR A 467 -2.26 -6.95 39.92
CA THR A 467 -2.12 -7.08 38.46
C THR A 467 -0.93 -6.32 37.90
N GLY A 468 -0.35 -5.35 38.63
CA GLY A 468 0.82 -4.59 38.17
C GLY A 468 2.05 -5.46 37.91
N VAL A 469 2.28 -6.49 38.74
CA VAL A 469 3.38 -7.46 38.54
C VAL A 469 3.17 -8.25 37.24
N PHE A 470 1.93 -8.68 36.99
CA PHE A 470 1.55 -9.38 35.77
C PHE A 470 1.83 -8.53 34.51
N PHE A 471 1.42 -7.26 34.52
CA PHE A 471 1.66 -6.35 33.39
C PHE A 471 3.14 -6.09 33.14
N THR A 472 3.93 -6.00 34.20
CA THR A 472 5.40 -5.84 34.09
C THR A 472 6.03 -7.04 33.39
N ILE A 473 5.70 -8.27 33.83
CA ILE A 473 6.21 -9.50 33.21
C ILE A 473 5.71 -9.62 31.76
N PHE A 474 4.44 -9.27 31.51
CA PHE A 474 3.86 -9.27 30.18
C PHE A 474 4.61 -8.32 29.22
N ILE A 475 4.88 -7.08 29.64
CA ILE A 475 5.62 -6.10 28.81
C ILE A 475 7.05 -6.58 28.56
N ILE A 476 7.74 -7.15 29.56
CA ILE A 476 9.10 -7.69 29.38
C ILE A 476 9.09 -8.81 28.32
N ASN A 477 8.17 -9.77 28.44
CA ASN A 477 8.05 -10.84 27.46
C ASN A 477 7.67 -10.33 26.07
N GLN A 478 6.77 -9.36 25.98
CA GLN A 478 6.40 -8.75 24.72
C GLN A 478 7.58 -8.00 24.08
N ALA A 479 8.35 -7.26 24.87
CA ALA A 479 9.47 -6.46 24.40
C ALA A 479 10.65 -7.33 23.92
N PHE A 480 10.95 -8.44 24.59
CA PHE A 480 12.10 -9.29 24.24
C PHE A 480 11.69 -10.52 23.43
N LEU A 481 10.71 -11.31 23.90
CA LEU A 481 10.35 -12.57 23.25
C LEU A 481 9.55 -12.35 21.97
N ALA A 482 8.53 -11.49 21.98
CA ALA A 482 7.73 -11.27 20.76
C ALA A 482 8.56 -10.60 19.67
N ASN A 483 9.23 -9.48 19.97
CA ASN A 483 10.12 -8.82 19.00
C ASN A 483 11.29 -9.73 18.55
N GLY A 484 11.85 -10.55 19.43
CA GLY A 484 12.90 -11.51 19.06
C GLY A 484 12.38 -12.58 18.10
N PHE A 485 11.15 -13.06 18.31
CA PHE A 485 10.49 -14.01 17.44
C PHE A 485 10.14 -13.37 16.08
N ASP A 486 9.69 -12.12 16.07
CA ASP A 486 9.39 -11.36 14.86
C ASP A 486 10.65 -11.03 14.05
N LEU A 487 11.82 -10.88 14.70
CA LEU A 487 13.10 -10.72 14.02
C LEU A 487 13.56 -12.01 13.35
N LEU A 488 13.41 -13.15 14.04
CA LEU A 488 13.77 -14.48 13.50
C LEU A 488 12.82 -14.94 12.41
N GLN A 489 11.58 -14.46 12.41
CA GLN A 489 10.52 -14.80 11.45
C GLN A 489 10.34 -16.32 11.22
N PRO A 490 10.38 -17.18 12.25
CA PRO A 490 10.40 -18.63 12.04
C PRO A 490 9.12 -19.13 11.38
N ILE A 491 7.95 -18.57 11.73
CA ILE A 491 6.67 -18.91 11.11
C ILE A 491 6.68 -18.56 9.63
N ILE A 492 7.19 -17.39 9.25
CA ILE A 492 7.25 -16.96 7.85
C ILE A 492 8.15 -17.90 7.06
N ILE A 493 9.32 -18.25 7.59
CA ILE A 493 10.24 -19.19 6.94
C ILE A 493 9.57 -20.55 6.74
N ILE A 494 8.92 -21.10 7.78
CA ILE A 494 8.21 -22.37 7.71
C ILE A 494 7.09 -22.31 6.65
N VAL A 495 6.25 -21.28 6.69
CA VAL A 495 5.15 -21.09 5.75
C VAL A 495 5.67 -20.93 4.32
N THR A 496 6.74 -20.17 4.11
CA THR A 496 7.36 -20.00 2.79
C THR A 496 7.95 -21.30 2.27
N LYS A 497 8.65 -22.08 3.11
CA LYS A 497 9.15 -23.41 2.73
C LYS A 497 8.02 -24.38 2.41
N PHE A 498 6.95 -24.35 3.19
CA PHE A 498 5.75 -25.13 2.94
C PHE A 498 5.10 -24.72 1.61
N ARG A 499 4.85 -23.43 1.40
CA ARG A 499 4.31 -22.89 0.13
C ARG A 499 5.16 -23.28 -1.07
N LEU A 500 6.49 -23.18 -0.97
CA LEU A 500 7.41 -23.61 -2.02
C LEU A 500 7.32 -25.12 -2.31
N SER A 501 7.06 -25.94 -1.28
CA SER A 501 6.85 -27.38 -1.46
C SER A 501 5.56 -27.72 -2.20
N PHE A 502 4.52 -26.86 -2.12
CA PHE A 502 3.26 -27.01 -2.85
C PHE A 502 3.18 -26.21 -4.15
N ALA A 503 4.13 -25.32 -4.40
CA ALA A 503 4.16 -24.47 -5.59
C ALA A 503 4.62 -25.28 -6.81
N GLU A 504 3.75 -25.35 -7.82
CA GLU A 504 4.02 -26.12 -9.03
C GLU A 504 4.51 -25.19 -10.13
N THR A 505 3.79 -24.09 -10.36
CA THR A 505 4.11 -23.13 -11.42
C THR A 505 5.26 -22.19 -11.03
N GLU A 506 5.98 -21.65 -12.01
CA GLU A 506 7.04 -20.65 -11.76
C GLU A 506 6.49 -19.39 -11.09
N LYS A 507 5.29 -18.96 -11.49
CA LYS A 507 4.58 -17.86 -10.85
C LYS A 507 4.26 -18.15 -9.40
N GLU A 508 3.74 -19.34 -9.06
CA GLU A 508 3.49 -19.73 -7.67
C GLU A 508 4.77 -19.76 -6.84
N LYS A 509 5.91 -20.17 -7.42
CA LYS A 509 7.21 -20.13 -6.74
C LYS A 509 7.67 -18.70 -6.47
N LEU A 510 7.50 -17.81 -7.44
CA LEU A 510 7.80 -16.38 -7.27
C LEU A 510 6.88 -15.74 -6.21
N LEU A 511 5.58 -16.04 -6.25
CA LEU A 511 4.60 -15.57 -5.26
C LEU A 511 4.86 -16.15 -3.86
N ALA A 512 5.36 -17.39 -3.77
CA ALA A 512 5.74 -17.98 -2.50
C ALA A 512 6.96 -17.30 -1.88
N GLN A 513 7.87 -16.76 -2.70
CA GLN A 513 9.04 -15.99 -2.27
C GLN A 513 8.74 -14.51 -2.03
N GLU A 514 7.57 -14.03 -2.44
CA GLU A 514 7.17 -12.65 -2.20
C GLU A 514 7.09 -12.38 -0.69
N ALA A 515 7.68 -11.26 -0.27
CA ALA A 515 7.65 -10.86 1.12
C ALA A 515 6.19 -10.64 1.57
N LEU A 516 5.82 -11.22 2.71
CA LEU A 516 4.51 -10.99 3.30
C LEU A 516 4.32 -9.49 3.57
N SER A 517 3.14 -8.98 3.23
CA SER A 517 2.78 -7.59 3.50
C SER A 517 2.83 -7.33 5.01
N PHE A 518 3.51 -6.25 5.40
CA PHE A 518 3.52 -5.77 6.79
C PHE A 518 2.10 -5.45 7.26
N ASP A 519 1.61 -6.14 8.30
CA ASP A 519 0.29 -5.88 8.86
C ASP A 519 0.33 -4.70 9.84
N TYR A 520 0.32 -3.50 9.27
CA TYR A 520 0.32 -2.25 10.00
C TYR A 520 -0.76 -2.19 11.10
N ALA A 521 -1.94 -2.76 10.85
CA ALA A 521 -3.06 -2.68 11.79
C ALA A 521 -2.79 -3.47 13.08
N TYR A 522 -2.14 -4.62 12.98
CA TYR A 522 -1.81 -5.47 14.11
C TYR A 522 -0.68 -4.83 14.94
N GLU A 523 0.43 -4.46 14.31
CA GLU A 523 1.60 -3.89 15.00
C GLU A 523 1.30 -2.53 15.67
N PHE A 524 0.50 -1.71 15.00
CA PHE A 524 0.08 -0.44 15.57
C PHE A 524 -0.86 -0.63 16.76
N ALA A 525 -1.75 -1.63 16.72
CA ALA A 525 -2.60 -1.94 17.86
C ALA A 525 -1.80 -2.50 19.04
N LEU A 526 -0.81 -3.36 18.75
CA LEU A 526 0.08 -3.96 19.71
C LEU A 526 0.88 -2.90 20.47
N SER A 527 1.52 -1.98 19.75
CA SER A 527 2.28 -0.87 20.34
C SER A 527 1.40 0.10 21.14
N LEU A 528 0.20 0.45 20.64
CA LEU A 528 -0.72 1.34 21.37
C LEU A 528 -1.22 0.68 22.66
N ASN A 529 -1.49 -0.63 22.65
CA ASN A 529 -1.91 -1.34 23.85
C ASN A 529 -0.78 -1.44 24.87
N SER A 530 0.46 -1.69 24.45
CA SER A 530 1.62 -1.66 25.35
C SER A 530 1.79 -0.27 25.99
N LEU A 531 1.63 0.81 25.22
CA LEU A 531 1.65 2.17 25.76
C LEU A 531 0.54 2.39 26.80
N LEU A 532 -0.67 1.91 26.52
CA LEU A 532 -1.82 2.02 27.41
C LEU A 532 -1.59 1.26 28.73
N ILE A 533 -1.00 0.07 28.68
CA ILE A 533 -0.61 -0.68 29.88
C ILE A 533 0.42 0.11 30.70
N VAL A 534 1.48 0.62 30.06
CA VAL A 534 2.52 1.42 30.74
C VAL A 534 1.93 2.64 31.44
N CYS A 535 1.08 3.40 30.74
CA CYS A 535 0.42 4.58 31.30
C CYS A 535 -0.54 4.26 32.45
N ALA A 536 -1.13 3.07 32.48
CA ALA A 536 -2.03 2.65 33.55
C ALA A 536 -1.30 2.06 34.77
N THR A 537 -0.05 1.60 34.58
CA THR A 537 0.80 1.07 35.66
C THR A 537 1.62 2.15 36.39
N GLN A 538 1.71 3.36 35.82
CA GLN A 538 2.27 4.56 36.46
C GLN A 538 1.20 5.28 37.28
#